data_AF-A0A838QDQ1-F1
#
_entry.id   AF-A0A838QDQ1-F1
#
_cell.length_a   1.000
_cell.length_b   1.000
_cell.length_c   1.000
_cell.angle_alpha   90.00
_cell.angle_beta   90.00
_cell.angle_gamma   90.00
#
_symmetry.space_group_name_H-M   'P 1'
#
loop_
_entity.id
_entity.type
_entity.pdbx_description
1 polymer ?
#
loop_
_entity_poly.entity_id
_entity_poly.type
_entity_poly.pdbx_seq_one_letter_code
_entity_poly.pdbx_strand_id
1 'polypeptide(L)'
;MRRRIVLAAVLLVPAIAACYTQVPLETPVPPPATRVIARVTDSGAVLIGSSVGPGASEVEGVVASASPDEWTLNLLRVDYRGGVSTVWNREPVTFPRYALSHMTEKRVSRSR
;
A
#
# COMPACT_ATOMS: atom_id res chain seq x y z
N MET A 1 -7.11 2.22 -62.65
CA MET A 1 -7.45 2.17 -61.21
C MET A 1 -6.35 1.42 -60.46
N ARG A 2 -5.47 2.12 -59.71
CA ARG A 2 -4.44 1.49 -58.88
C ARG A 2 -4.89 1.54 -57.41
N ARG A 3 -5.36 0.41 -56.88
CA ARG A 3 -5.68 0.24 -55.45
C ARG A 3 -4.38 0.39 -54.65
N ARG A 4 -4.19 1.54 -54.00
CA ARG A 4 -3.15 1.73 -52.99
C ARG A 4 -3.63 1.01 -51.73
N ILE A 5 -3.11 -0.19 -51.48
CA ILE A 5 -3.33 -0.89 -50.22
C ILE A 5 -2.55 -0.13 -49.15
N VAL A 6 -3.25 0.65 -48.33
CA VAL A 6 -2.68 1.32 -47.17
C VAL A 6 -2.56 0.25 -46.08
N LEU A 7 -1.35 -0.31 -45.91
CA LEU A 7 -1.01 -1.14 -44.77
C LEU A 7 -1.00 -0.25 -43.53
N ALA A 8 -2.11 -0.26 -42.78
CA ALA A 8 -2.18 0.37 -41.46
C ALA A 8 -1.24 -0.39 -40.51
N ALA A 9 -0.09 0.20 -40.20
CA ALA A 9 0.82 -0.29 -39.18
C ALA A 9 0.15 -0.14 -37.81
N VAL A 10 -0.42 -1.23 -37.30
CA VAL A 10 -0.88 -1.32 -35.91
C VAL A 10 0.38 -1.31 -35.03
N LEU A 11 0.74 -0.14 -34.50
CA LEU A 11 1.75 -0.02 -33.46
C LEU A 11 1.24 -0.73 -32.21
N LEU A 12 1.73 -1.94 -31.97
CA LEU A 12 1.51 -2.67 -30.72
C LEU A 12 2.40 -2.02 -29.65
N VAL A 13 1.86 -1.05 -28.90
CA VAL A 13 2.56 -0.45 -27.76
C VAL A 13 2.61 -1.49 -26.63
N PRO A 14 3.79 -1.97 -26.19
CA PRO A 14 3.87 -2.84 -25.05
C PRO A 14 3.51 -2.03 -23.80
N ALA A 15 2.38 -2.38 -23.18
CA ALA A 15 2.00 -1.82 -21.89
C ALA A 15 3.00 -2.29 -20.84
N ILE A 16 3.91 -1.40 -20.42
CA ILE A 16 4.84 -1.64 -19.32
C ILE A 16 4.02 -1.54 -18.02
N ALA A 17 3.26 -2.59 -17.70
CA ALA A 17 2.53 -2.66 -16.44
C ALA A 17 3.52 -2.99 -15.33
N ALA A 18 3.81 -2.03 -14.44
CA ALA A 18 4.49 -2.32 -13.20
C ALA A 18 3.52 -3.09 -12.28
N CYS A 19 3.58 -4.41 -12.33
CA CYS A 19 2.82 -5.26 -11.41
C CYS A 19 3.36 -5.06 -10.00
N TYR A 20 2.48 -4.93 -9.01
CA TYR A 20 2.88 -4.93 -7.60
C TYR A 20 2.60 -6.30 -7.01
N THR A 21 3.50 -6.77 -6.14
CA THR A 21 3.31 -7.98 -5.35
C THR A 21 3.30 -7.64 -3.88
N GLN A 22 2.42 -8.31 -3.13
CA GLN A 22 2.42 -8.29 -1.67
C GLN A 22 3.13 -9.55 -1.19
N VAL A 23 4.23 -9.37 -0.47
CA VAL A 23 4.99 -10.48 0.13
C VAL A 23 4.93 -10.38 1.65
N PRO A 24 4.94 -11.49 2.40
CA PRO A 24 5.06 -11.44 3.86
C PRO A 24 6.29 -10.64 4.28
N LEU A 25 6.18 -9.86 5.35
CA LEU A 25 7.35 -9.15 5.90
C LEU A 25 8.38 -10.16 6.42
N GLU A 26 9.60 -10.09 5.90
CA GLU A 26 10.71 -10.99 6.25
C GLU A 26 11.28 -10.66 7.63
N THR A 27 11.19 -9.40 8.07
CA THR A 27 11.71 -8.94 9.37
C THR A 27 10.58 -8.42 10.27
N PRO A 28 10.66 -8.65 11.59
CA PRO A 28 9.70 -8.08 12.56
C PRO A 28 9.74 -6.55 12.62
N VAL A 29 10.90 -5.96 12.30
CA VAL A 29 11.12 -4.51 12.22
C VAL A 29 11.66 -4.21 10.81
N PRO A 30 10.84 -3.66 9.90
CA PRO A 30 11.29 -3.32 8.56
C PRO A 30 12.21 -2.10 8.58
N PRO A 31 13.13 -2.00 7.62
CA PRO A 31 13.91 -0.80 7.44
C PRO A 31 13.01 0.39 7.03
N PRO A 32 13.42 1.63 7.32
CA PRO A 32 12.77 2.82 6.79
C PRO A 32 12.64 2.78 5.26
N ALA A 33 11.67 3.54 4.73
CA ALA A 33 11.29 3.59 3.32
C ALA A 33 10.64 2.31 2.75
N THR A 34 10.40 1.28 3.57
CA THR A 34 9.64 0.09 3.18
C THR A 34 8.16 0.44 2.99
N ARG A 35 7.57 0.09 1.84
CA ARG A 35 6.12 0.24 1.62
C ARG A 35 5.39 -0.98 2.17
N VAL A 36 4.52 -0.77 3.13
CA VAL A 36 3.82 -1.84 3.85
C VAL A 36 2.31 -1.70 3.73
N ILE A 37 1.63 -2.84 3.79
CA ILE A 37 0.19 -2.95 3.95
C ILE A 37 -0.06 -3.80 5.19
N ALA A 38 -0.89 -3.29 6.09
CA ALA A 38 -1.18 -3.94 7.36
C ALA A 38 -2.67 -3.84 7.69
N ARG A 39 -3.22 -4.94 8.23
CA ARG A 39 -4.58 -4.96 8.77
C ARG A 39 -4.60 -4.29 10.14
N VAL A 40 -5.56 -3.42 10.36
CA VAL A 40 -5.78 -2.79 11.67
C VAL A 40 -6.58 -3.76 12.55
N THR A 41 -6.10 -4.00 13.77
CA THR A 41 -6.81 -4.82 14.75
C THR A 41 -8.03 -4.10 15.30
N ASP A 42 -8.97 -4.82 15.95
CA ASP A 42 -10.16 -4.18 16.54
C ASP A 42 -9.79 -3.13 17.59
N SER A 43 -8.85 -3.45 18.48
CA SER A 43 -8.32 -2.50 19.46
C SER A 43 -7.54 -1.36 18.80
N GLY A 44 -6.77 -1.65 17.76
CA GLY A 44 -6.08 -0.66 16.95
C GLY A 44 -7.04 0.36 16.35
N ALA A 45 -8.16 -0.09 15.75
CA ALA A 45 -9.15 0.76 15.10
C ALA A 45 -9.84 1.72 16.08
N VAL A 46 -10.05 1.29 17.33
CA VAL A 46 -10.56 2.17 18.40
C VAL A 46 -9.50 3.20 18.78
N LEU A 47 -8.25 2.78 18.96
CA LEU A 47 -7.16 3.64 19.38
C LEU A 47 -6.87 4.76 18.37
N ILE A 48 -6.77 4.42 17.09
CA ILE A 48 -6.39 5.37 16.02
C ILE A 48 -7.60 6.13 15.45
N GLY A 49 -8.81 5.86 15.94
CA GLY A 49 -10.04 6.41 15.36
C GLY A 49 -10.07 7.95 15.35
N SER A 50 -9.40 8.60 16.32
CA SER A 50 -9.30 10.06 16.38
C SER A 50 -8.31 10.66 15.37
N SER A 51 -7.34 9.88 14.87
CA SER A 51 -6.33 10.36 13.91
C SER A 51 -6.69 10.02 12.47
N VAL A 52 -7.13 8.79 12.21
CA VAL A 52 -7.42 8.32 10.84
C VAL A 52 -8.91 8.16 10.55
N GLY A 53 -9.78 8.43 11.53
CA GLY A 53 -11.22 8.19 11.43
C GLY A 53 -11.63 6.80 11.92
N PRO A 54 -12.90 6.62 12.32
CA PRO A 54 -13.37 5.38 12.93
C PRO A 54 -13.44 4.24 11.91
N GLY A 55 -13.17 3.01 12.38
CA GLY A 55 -13.44 1.80 11.61
C GLY A 55 -12.40 1.47 10.53
N ALA A 56 -11.18 1.99 10.64
CA ALA A 56 -10.06 1.57 9.79
C ALA A 56 -9.87 0.05 9.87
N SER A 57 -9.72 -0.60 8.71
CA SER A 57 -9.53 -2.05 8.57
C SER A 57 -8.19 -2.41 7.94
N GLU A 58 -7.65 -1.56 7.07
CA GLU A 58 -6.34 -1.74 6.46
C GLU A 58 -5.66 -0.38 6.30
N VAL A 59 -4.36 -0.34 6.54
CA VAL A 59 -3.52 0.84 6.27
C VAL A 59 -2.41 0.46 5.30
N GLU A 60 -2.19 1.33 4.34
CA GLU A 60 -1.04 1.28 3.43
C GLU A 60 -0.20 2.53 3.67
N GLY A 61 1.10 2.33 3.86
CA GLY A 61 2.01 3.42 4.17
C GLY A 61 3.46 3.11 3.84
N VAL A 62 4.30 4.12 3.97
CA VAL A 62 5.77 3.98 3.91
C VAL A 62 6.30 4.10 5.33
N VAL A 63 7.13 3.14 5.75
CA VAL A 63 7.76 3.14 7.07
C VAL A 63 8.67 4.36 7.18
N ALA A 64 8.34 5.29 8.08
CA ALA A 64 9.21 6.40 8.47
C ALA A 64 10.18 5.94 9.57
N SER A 65 9.65 5.21 10.56
CA SER A 65 10.42 4.54 11.61
C SER A 65 9.66 3.29 12.10
N ALA A 66 10.39 2.30 12.60
CA ALA A 66 9.82 1.10 13.17
C ALA A 66 10.67 0.60 14.35
N SER A 67 10.00 0.16 15.41
CA SER A 67 10.55 -0.55 16.55
C SER A 67 9.69 -1.79 16.85
N PRO A 68 10.09 -2.65 17.81
CA PRO A 68 9.24 -3.75 18.27
C PRO A 68 7.89 -3.30 18.84
N ASP A 69 7.81 -2.07 19.34
CA ASP A 69 6.64 -1.56 20.08
C ASP A 69 5.82 -0.55 19.29
N GLU A 70 6.42 0.19 18.36
CA GLU A 70 5.78 1.30 17.65
C GLU A 70 6.31 1.50 16.24
N TRP A 71 5.41 1.81 15.33
CA TRP A 71 5.69 2.07 13.92
C TRP A 71 5.12 3.42 13.53
N THR A 72 5.93 4.26 12.89
CA THR A 72 5.43 5.48 12.24
C THR A 72 5.37 5.28 10.75
N LEU A 73 4.17 5.42 10.19
CA LEU A 73 3.91 5.24 8.77
C LEU A 73 3.51 6.58 8.15
N ASN A 74 4.13 6.93 7.03
CA ASN A 74 3.63 7.97 6.14
C ASN A 74 2.49 7.37 5.33
N LEU A 75 1.25 7.69 5.68
CA LEU A 75 0.06 7.06 5.13
C LEU A 75 -0.15 7.39 3.65
N LEU A 76 -0.48 6.36 2.88
CA LEU A 76 -0.82 6.46 1.47
C LEU A 76 -2.31 6.20 1.24
N ARG A 77 -2.87 5.24 1.98
CA ARG A 77 -4.27 4.83 1.85
C ARG A 77 -4.75 4.18 3.14
N VAL A 78 -6.01 4.42 3.49
CA VAL A 78 -6.70 3.74 4.59
C VAL A 78 -8.02 3.19 4.05
N ASP A 79 -8.23 1.89 4.25
CA ASP A 79 -9.54 1.28 4.03
C ASP A 79 -10.32 1.24 5.33
N TYR A 80 -11.62 1.42 5.21
CA TYR A 80 -12.57 1.36 6.32
C TYR A 80 -13.55 0.21 6.13
N ARG A 81 -14.09 -0.25 7.25
CA ARG A 81 -15.25 -1.15 7.27
C ARG A 81 -16.38 -0.51 6.46
N GLY A 82 -16.95 -1.28 5.52
CA GLY A 82 -17.94 -0.77 4.56
C GLY A 82 -17.38 -0.48 3.18
N GLY A 83 -16.08 -0.71 2.93
CA GLY A 83 -15.48 -0.67 1.60
C GLY A 83 -15.09 0.73 1.12
N VAL A 84 -15.17 1.73 2.00
CA VAL A 84 -14.66 3.08 1.72
C VAL A 84 -13.14 3.06 1.82
N SER A 85 -12.48 3.70 0.85
CA SER A 85 -11.02 3.88 0.84
C SER A 85 -10.70 5.36 0.71
N THR A 86 -9.84 5.86 1.57
CA THR A 86 -9.36 7.25 1.55
C THR A 86 -7.88 7.28 1.21
N VAL A 87 -7.49 8.17 0.28
CA VAL A 87 -6.09 8.41 -0.07
C VAL A 87 -5.50 9.48 0.85
N TRP A 88 -4.25 9.30 1.24
CA TRP A 88 -3.53 10.16 2.16
C TRP A 88 -2.27 10.74 1.52
N ASN A 89 -1.91 11.96 1.92
CA ASN A 89 -0.77 12.70 1.37
C ASN A 89 0.52 12.50 2.19
N ARG A 90 0.88 11.24 2.49
CA ARG A 90 2.08 10.88 3.26
C ARG A 90 2.13 11.48 4.66
N GLU A 91 0.97 11.69 5.27
CA GLU A 91 0.91 12.18 6.65
C GLU A 91 1.45 11.11 7.61
N PRO A 92 2.36 11.47 8.54
CA PRO A 92 2.91 10.52 9.49
C PRO A 92 1.90 10.18 10.57
N VAL A 93 1.61 8.90 10.75
CA VAL A 93 0.79 8.39 11.85
C VAL A 93 1.55 7.30 12.58
N THR A 94 1.60 7.41 13.91
CA THR A 94 2.23 6.42 14.78
C THR A 94 1.21 5.40 15.26
N PHE A 95 1.58 4.14 15.13
CA PHE A 95 0.80 2.98 15.52
C PHE A 95 1.59 2.17 16.54
N PRO A 96 1.01 1.82 17.69
CA PRO A 96 1.56 0.74 18.49
C PRO A 96 1.59 -0.55 17.67
N ARG A 97 2.61 -1.39 17.87
CA ARG A 97 2.82 -2.59 17.08
C ARG A 97 1.61 -3.52 17.13
N TYR A 98 0.94 -3.62 18.28
CA TYR A 98 -0.27 -4.45 18.45
C TYR A 98 -1.49 -3.95 17.67
N ALA A 99 -1.50 -2.69 17.23
CA ALA A 99 -2.58 -2.13 16.41
C ALA A 99 -2.56 -2.68 14.97
N LEU A 100 -1.45 -3.29 14.56
CA LEU A 100 -1.21 -3.78 13.20
C LEU A 100 -1.03 -5.30 13.17
N SER A 101 -1.61 -5.94 12.16
CA SER A 101 -1.57 -7.40 11.93
C SER A 101 -1.45 -7.70 10.44
N HIS A 102 -1.16 -8.97 10.08
CA HIS A 102 -1.10 -9.44 8.69
C HIS A 102 -0.27 -8.53 7.77
N MET A 103 0.90 -8.15 8.26
CA MET A 103 1.80 -7.22 7.60
C MET A 103 2.42 -7.83 6.35
N THR A 104 2.31 -7.11 5.23
CA THR A 104 2.95 -7.43 3.96
C THR A 104 3.75 -6.24 3.45
N GLU A 105 4.85 -6.53 2.76
CA GLU A 105 5.60 -5.54 2.00
C GLU A 105 5.04 -5.50 0.57
N LYS A 106 4.81 -4.29 0.05
CA LYS A 106 4.37 -4.08 -1.33
C LYS A 106 5.59 -3.76 -2.21
N ARG A 107 6.07 -4.76 -2.94
CA ARG A 107 7.20 -4.64 -3.86
C ARG A 107 6.72 -4.41 -5.28
N VAL A 108 7.51 -3.65 -6.05
CA VAL A 108 7.32 -3.59 -7.51
C VAL A 108 7.86 -4.90 -8.08
N SER A 109 6.99 -5.69 -8.69
CA SER A 109 7.39 -6.82 -9.50
C SER A 109 7.94 -6.30 -10.82
N ARG A 110 9.27 -6.32 -10.93
CA ARG A 110 9.91 -6.19 -12.23
C ARG A 110 9.78 -7.55 -12.89
N SER A 111 8.85 -7.68 -13.84
CA SER A 111 8.89 -8.80 -14.79
C SER A 111 10.27 -8.74 -15.46
N ARG A 112 11.06 -9.79 -15.26
CA ARG A 112 12.40 -9.93 -15.86
C ARG A 112 12.26 -10.19 -17.36
#